data_AF-A0A6J5JAZ7-F1
#
_entry.id   AF-A0A6J5JAZ7-F1
#
_cell.length_a   1.000
_cell.length_b   1.000
_cell.length_c   1.000
_cell.angle_alpha   90.00
_cell.angle_beta   90.00
_cell.angle_gamma   90.00
#
_symmetry.space_group_name_H-M   'P 1'
#
loop_
_entity.id
_entity.type
_entity.pdbx_description
1 polymer ?
#
loop_
_entity_poly.entity_id
_entity_poly.type
_entity_poly.pdbx_seq_one_letter_code
_entity_poly.pdbx_strand_id
1 'polypeptide(L)'
;MKEGVTRTIQADGRAAAFAGLAVSTLFLLALAINAMLPALGAMAPSATCTLLVAVAGLVALVVARPVFAVSMLYPLVIGLTAFVAGVGIESGGFLRETDIFGVANGAFSRLLSFYAIFVACALYAFERCLNERDVHVPIRARMTRQPISVALGLGLVGAILVTGVLAGLTGGFAVLSGINRYALRNDASNSSLFNLFLNNQTFVAVLLGTFCTSSNRVVRWVSVVLIVADLVLEALHGEQFMAVLHVCLTFLIPFIAIHAINGKPVMRYLGIGSVIALVIGSVSVFYAYRGQGLDIAETVVSRFLEQGQAWYVVDGDAHLFSAPTLGGMAAFGRFLGSLGSFTEPTFFSGAPVSGLRDLMLSYGTPEILKAYVFDDVTFTMGNVAVPVYWFGYAGGALFVALTGAIYGAASAILIRIAMRGGVVMLWLFAKIFAYATYAIQQGDYWTLFGVRTLFYLAIALVWWYCIDARHVNADAKRMGTGAS
;
A
#
# COMPACT_ATOMS: atom_id res chain seq x y z
N MET A 1 39.34 -45.92 10.83
CA MET A 1 40.12 -44.66 10.93
C MET A 1 39.76 -43.84 9.69
N LYS A 2 38.95 -42.78 9.68
CA LYS A 2 38.26 -41.93 10.67
C LYS A 2 36.86 -41.67 10.10
N GLU A 3 35.80 -42.03 10.83
CA GLU A 3 34.45 -41.51 10.59
C GLU A 3 34.40 -40.07 11.10
N GLY A 4 34.25 -39.11 10.19
CA GLY A 4 34.01 -37.72 10.52
C GLY A 4 32.53 -37.50 10.82
N VAL A 5 32.14 -37.68 12.08
CA VAL A 5 30.84 -37.27 12.59
C VAL A 5 30.75 -35.74 12.51
N THR A 6 30.11 -35.22 11.47
CA THR A 6 29.60 -33.84 11.46
C THR A 6 28.48 -33.75 12.49
N ARG A 7 28.86 -33.38 13.72
CA ARG A 7 27.92 -32.88 14.74
C ARG A 7 27.23 -31.65 14.17
N THR A 8 26.02 -31.83 13.64
CA THR A 8 25.05 -30.74 13.56
C THR A 8 24.80 -30.25 14.98
N ILE A 9 25.33 -29.07 15.29
CA ILE A 9 24.97 -28.33 16.50
C ILE A 9 23.47 -28.09 16.41
N GLN A 10 22.69 -28.90 17.12
CA GLN A 10 21.31 -28.57 17.46
C GLN A 10 21.40 -27.23 18.22
N ALA A 11 21.04 -26.13 17.56
CA ALA A 11 20.82 -24.89 18.27
C ALA A 11 19.75 -25.14 19.32
N ASP A 12 20.14 -25.04 20.60
CA ASP A 12 19.24 -25.23 21.73
C ASP A 12 17.98 -24.38 21.52
N GLY A 13 16.82 -25.01 21.39
CA GLY A 13 15.54 -24.31 21.21
C GLY A 13 15.27 -23.30 22.34
N ARG A 14 15.90 -23.48 23.50
CA ARG A 14 15.93 -22.52 24.61
C ARG A 14 16.72 -21.26 24.26
N ALA A 15 17.92 -21.38 23.70
CA ALA A 15 18.75 -20.23 23.31
C ALA A 15 18.06 -19.39 22.22
N ALA A 16 17.39 -20.03 21.25
CA ALA A 16 16.58 -19.36 20.24
C ALA A 16 15.36 -18.63 20.84
N ALA A 17 14.67 -19.26 21.81
CA ALA A 17 13.54 -18.64 22.52
C ALA A 17 13.98 -17.45 23.39
N PHE A 18 15.10 -17.56 24.11
CA PHE A 18 15.69 -16.47 24.90
C PHE A 18 16.14 -15.31 24.02
N ALA A 19 16.80 -15.59 22.89
CA ALA A 19 17.18 -14.55 21.92
C ALA A 19 15.94 -13.84 21.34
N GLY A 20 14.90 -14.59 21.00
CA GLY A 20 13.63 -14.02 20.53
C GLY A 20 12.95 -13.12 21.57
N LEU A 21 12.89 -13.56 22.83
CA LEU A 21 12.33 -12.77 23.93
C LEU A 21 13.17 -11.50 24.18
N ALA A 22 14.49 -11.61 24.21
CA ALA A 22 15.39 -10.47 24.42
C ALA A 22 15.23 -9.43 23.29
N VAL A 23 15.23 -9.86 22.03
CA VAL A 23 15.03 -8.95 20.87
C VAL A 23 13.67 -8.27 20.92
N SER A 24 12.60 -9.01 21.24
CA SER A 24 11.25 -8.43 21.37
C SER A 24 11.14 -7.42 22.52
N THR A 25 11.80 -7.71 23.65
CA THR A 25 11.82 -6.82 24.82
C THR A 25 12.61 -5.56 24.52
N LEU A 26 13.77 -5.67 23.87
CA LEU A 26 14.58 -4.54 23.42
C LEU A 26 13.83 -3.68 22.41
N PHE A 27 13.08 -4.29 21.50
CA PHE A 27 12.26 -3.56 20.53
C PHE A 27 11.13 -2.79 21.21
N LEU A 28 10.40 -3.41 22.14
CA LEU A 28 9.37 -2.74 22.92
C LEU A 28 9.94 -1.60 23.77
N LEU A 29 11.11 -1.82 24.37
CA LEU A 29 11.81 -0.79 25.14
C LEU A 29 12.23 0.38 24.23
N ALA A 30 12.79 0.09 23.05
CA ALA A 30 13.17 1.11 22.07
C ALA A 30 11.95 1.91 21.60
N LEU A 31 10.82 1.25 21.35
CA LEU A 31 9.57 1.90 20.98
C LEU A 31 9.04 2.79 22.12
N ALA A 32 9.06 2.30 23.37
CA ALA A 32 8.63 3.05 24.53
C ALA A 32 9.52 4.28 24.78
N ILE A 33 10.85 4.11 24.73
CA ILE A 33 11.81 5.20 24.84
C ILE A 33 11.56 6.22 23.72
N ASN A 34 11.37 5.77 22.48
CA ASN A 34 11.12 6.65 21.34
C ASN A 34 9.83 7.48 21.51
N ALA A 35 8.78 6.91 22.09
CA ALA A 35 7.54 7.60 22.41
C ALA A 35 7.67 8.57 23.61
N MET A 36 8.49 8.23 24.60
CA MET A 36 8.67 9.02 25.83
C MET A 36 9.66 10.19 25.67
N LEU A 37 10.72 10.04 24.88
CA LEU A 37 11.78 11.05 24.74
C LEU A 37 11.26 12.45 24.35
N PRO A 38 10.31 12.61 23.41
CA PRO A 38 9.71 13.90 23.11
C PRO A 38 8.97 14.52 24.30
N ALA A 39 8.23 13.70 25.06
CA ALA A 39 7.51 14.15 26.24
C ALA A 39 8.43 14.57 27.39
N LEU A 40 9.68 14.06 27.39
CA LEU A 40 10.73 14.40 28.36
C LEU A 40 11.62 15.57 27.89
N GLY A 41 11.29 16.23 26.77
CA GLY A 41 12.03 17.37 26.24
C GLY A 41 13.31 17.03 25.47
N ALA A 42 13.61 15.74 25.27
CA ALA A 42 14.77 15.29 24.48
C ALA A 42 14.39 15.17 23.00
N MET A 43 14.36 16.32 22.29
CA MET A 43 13.85 16.41 20.92
C MET A 43 14.88 16.02 19.84
N ALA A 44 16.18 16.09 20.13
CA ALA A 44 17.24 16.05 19.10
C ALA A 44 17.61 14.66 18.51
N PRO A 45 17.45 13.50 19.17
CA PRO A 45 17.64 12.22 18.49
C PRO A 45 16.36 11.65 17.84
N SER A 46 15.24 12.38 17.87
CA SER A 46 13.91 11.77 17.72
C SER A 46 13.68 11.11 16.35
N ALA A 47 13.84 11.82 15.22
CA ALA A 47 13.53 11.25 13.90
C ALA A 47 14.47 10.12 13.46
N THR A 48 15.79 10.25 13.70
CA THR A 48 16.76 9.22 13.28
C THR A 48 16.59 7.94 14.10
N CYS A 49 16.44 8.05 15.42
CA CYS A 49 16.14 6.90 16.27
C CYS A 49 14.78 6.28 15.90
N THR A 50 13.76 7.10 15.64
CA THR A 50 12.44 6.64 15.18
C THR A 50 12.58 5.83 13.89
N LEU A 51 13.34 6.33 12.90
CA LEU A 51 13.57 5.62 11.64
C LEU A 51 14.22 4.26 11.87
N LEU A 52 15.27 4.19 12.71
CA LEU A 52 15.93 2.92 13.03
C LEU A 52 14.98 1.93 13.69
N VAL A 53 14.14 2.39 14.63
CA VAL A 53 13.10 1.57 15.26
C VAL A 53 12.06 1.12 14.22
N ALA A 54 11.61 1.99 13.33
CA ALA A 54 10.66 1.65 12.27
C ALA A 54 11.22 0.57 11.33
N VAL A 55 12.48 0.71 10.89
CA VAL A 55 13.18 -0.28 10.05
C VAL A 55 13.31 -1.62 10.79
N ALA A 56 13.77 -1.60 12.04
CA ALA A 56 13.90 -2.81 12.84
C ALA A 56 12.55 -3.52 13.04
N GLY A 57 11.48 -2.75 13.27
CA GLY A 57 10.12 -3.27 13.41
C GLY A 57 9.61 -3.91 12.12
N LEU A 58 9.85 -3.29 10.97
CA LEU A 58 9.51 -3.85 9.67
C LEU A 58 10.25 -5.17 9.41
N VAL A 59 11.57 -5.21 9.67
CA VAL A 59 12.37 -6.43 9.53
C VAL A 59 11.86 -7.53 10.45
N ALA A 60 11.59 -7.21 11.72
CA ALA A 60 11.02 -8.16 12.67
C ALA A 60 9.67 -8.70 12.21
N LEU A 61 8.79 -7.83 11.66
CA LEU A 61 7.50 -8.22 11.13
C LEU A 61 7.61 -9.16 9.93
N VAL A 62 8.52 -8.85 8.99
CA VAL A 62 8.77 -9.69 7.80
C VAL A 62 9.28 -11.07 8.19
N VAL A 63 10.17 -11.15 9.18
CA VAL A 63 10.72 -12.42 9.68
C VAL A 63 9.66 -13.22 10.44
N ALA A 64 8.90 -12.57 11.33
CA ALA A 64 7.95 -13.25 12.21
C ALA A 64 6.65 -13.65 11.49
N ARG A 65 6.16 -12.81 10.58
CA ARG A 65 4.84 -12.91 9.92
C ARG A 65 4.93 -12.56 8.44
N PRO A 66 5.63 -13.36 7.60
CA PRO A 66 5.91 -12.99 6.20
C PRO A 66 4.65 -12.82 5.33
N VAL A 67 3.57 -13.57 5.59
CA VAL A 67 2.32 -13.49 4.81
C VAL A 67 1.55 -12.20 5.13
N PHE A 68 1.43 -11.86 6.41
CA PHE A 68 0.89 -10.57 6.82
C PHE A 68 1.78 -9.43 6.29
N ALA A 69 3.09 -9.51 6.51
CA ALA A 69 4.04 -8.48 6.14
C ALA A 69 4.02 -8.17 4.64
N VAL A 70 3.97 -9.17 3.75
CA VAL A 70 3.90 -8.92 2.30
C VAL A 70 2.61 -8.18 1.92
N SER A 71 1.48 -8.50 2.56
CA SER A 71 0.19 -7.84 2.26
C SER A 71 0.14 -6.38 2.74
N MET A 72 0.95 -6.05 3.73
CA MET A 72 1.12 -4.71 4.28
C MET A 72 2.34 -3.98 3.71
N LEU A 73 3.13 -4.62 2.83
CA LEU A 73 4.46 -4.13 2.49
C LEU A 73 4.42 -2.77 1.78
N TYR A 74 3.45 -2.58 0.87
CA TYR A 74 3.27 -1.30 0.19
C TYR A 74 2.97 -0.14 1.15
N PRO A 75 1.92 -0.17 1.99
CA PRO A 75 1.68 0.92 2.95
C PRO A 75 2.80 1.10 3.98
N LEU A 76 3.51 0.03 4.36
CA LEU A 76 4.64 0.12 5.28
C LEU A 76 5.88 0.77 4.64
N VAL A 77 6.18 0.46 3.38
CA VAL A 77 7.29 1.10 2.64
C VAL A 77 6.98 2.59 2.42
N ILE A 78 5.74 2.93 2.12
CA ILE A 78 5.27 4.33 2.03
C ILE A 78 5.46 5.04 3.37
N GLY A 79 4.97 4.45 4.47
CA GLY A 79 5.20 5.00 5.80
C GLY A 79 6.69 5.16 6.13
N LEU A 80 7.54 4.23 5.67
CA LEU A 80 8.99 4.33 5.85
C LEU A 80 9.55 5.59 5.18
N THR A 81 9.09 5.94 3.98
CA THR A 81 9.55 7.17 3.31
C THR A 81 9.17 8.43 4.07
N ALA A 82 8.03 8.47 4.78
CA ALA A 82 7.68 9.56 5.68
C ALA A 82 8.67 9.67 6.87
N PHE A 83 9.15 8.56 7.42
CA PHE A 83 10.18 8.59 8.48
C PHE A 83 11.53 9.05 7.96
N VAL A 84 11.93 8.65 6.75
CA VAL A 84 13.17 9.18 6.16
C VAL A 84 13.00 10.68 5.90
N ALA A 85 11.84 11.13 5.39
CA ALA A 85 11.51 12.54 5.22
C ALA A 85 11.58 13.30 6.55
N GLY A 86 11.12 12.68 7.63
CA GLY A 86 11.18 13.25 8.98
C GLY A 86 12.58 13.54 9.48
N VAL A 87 13.58 12.73 9.11
CA VAL A 87 14.98 13.06 9.39
C VAL A 87 15.38 14.37 8.73
N GLY A 88 14.98 14.59 7.47
CA GLY A 88 15.24 15.83 6.75
C GLY A 88 14.48 17.03 7.33
N ILE A 89 13.20 16.85 7.69
CA ILE A 89 12.36 17.90 8.27
C ILE A 89 12.90 18.32 9.63
N GLU A 90 13.07 17.40 10.58
CA GLU A 90 13.53 17.74 11.93
C GLU A 90 14.98 18.27 11.98
N SER A 91 15.75 18.09 10.90
CA SER A 91 17.10 18.66 10.73
C SER A 91 17.12 20.09 10.18
N GLY A 92 15.96 20.75 10.02
CA GLY A 92 15.88 22.12 9.51
C GLY A 92 15.45 22.24 8.04
N GLY A 93 14.91 21.16 7.44
CA GLY A 93 14.44 21.19 6.06
C GLY A 93 13.33 22.21 5.83
N PHE A 94 13.39 22.92 4.71
CA PHE A 94 12.38 23.90 4.31
C PHE A 94 11.23 23.23 3.55
N LEU A 95 10.01 23.38 4.06
CA LEU A 95 8.79 22.81 3.49
C LEU A 95 8.14 23.84 2.57
N ARG A 96 8.46 23.75 1.28
CA ARG A 96 8.07 24.75 0.27
C ARG A 96 6.56 24.93 0.14
N GLU A 97 5.78 23.86 0.27
CA GLU A 97 4.32 23.91 0.07
C GLU A 97 3.59 24.65 1.19
N THR A 98 4.16 24.69 2.39
CA THR A 98 3.57 25.30 3.60
C THR A 98 4.38 26.48 4.14
N ASP A 99 5.51 26.81 3.52
CA ASP A 99 6.42 27.91 3.89
C ASP A 99 6.87 27.88 5.36
N ILE A 100 7.25 26.69 5.85
CA ILE A 100 7.76 26.51 7.21
C ILE A 100 9.12 25.80 7.20
N PHE A 101 9.93 26.10 8.20
CA PHE A 101 11.13 25.32 8.50
C PHE A 101 10.81 24.24 9.52
N GLY A 102 11.29 23.03 9.24
CA GLY A 102 11.20 21.93 10.19
C GLY A 102 12.08 22.17 11.42
N VAL A 103 11.63 21.70 12.57
CA VAL A 103 12.32 21.78 13.87
C VAL A 103 12.10 20.46 14.58
N ALA A 104 13.12 19.96 15.25
CA ALA A 104 13.01 18.75 16.07
C ALA A 104 11.97 18.95 17.19
N ASN A 105 10.83 18.25 17.10
CA ASN A 105 9.70 18.35 18.04
C ASN A 105 9.07 16.99 18.39
N GLY A 106 9.62 15.87 17.89
CA GLY A 106 9.09 14.53 18.15
C GLY A 106 7.86 14.15 17.34
N ALA A 107 7.51 14.89 16.28
CA ALA A 107 6.38 14.59 15.42
C ALA A 107 6.49 13.17 14.86
N PHE A 108 7.68 12.75 14.43
CA PHE A 108 7.86 11.42 13.84
C PHE A 108 7.83 10.30 14.89
N SER A 109 8.25 10.56 16.13
CA SER A 109 8.02 9.62 17.24
C SER A 109 6.52 9.38 17.50
N ARG A 110 5.70 10.44 17.44
CA ARG A 110 4.24 10.32 17.53
C ARG A 110 3.67 9.57 16.33
N LEU A 111 4.13 9.87 15.11
CA LEU A 111 3.73 9.15 13.90
C LEU A 111 3.98 7.64 14.00
N LEU A 112 5.14 7.23 14.53
CA LEU A 112 5.46 5.83 14.75
C LEU A 112 4.45 5.13 15.67
N SER A 113 3.96 5.83 16.69
CA SER A 113 2.91 5.31 17.58
C SER A 113 1.61 5.04 16.82
N PHE A 114 1.21 5.91 15.88
CA PHE A 114 0.05 5.70 15.03
C PHE A 114 0.23 4.51 14.08
N TYR A 115 1.41 4.38 13.45
CA TYR A 115 1.71 3.21 12.62
C TYR A 115 1.74 1.91 13.43
N ALA A 116 2.22 1.93 14.68
CA ALA A 116 2.18 0.77 15.56
C ALA A 116 0.73 0.35 15.87
N ILE A 117 -0.16 1.32 16.17
CA ILE A 117 -1.60 1.07 16.37
C ILE A 117 -2.22 0.48 15.10
N PHE A 118 -1.95 1.09 13.94
CA PHE A 118 -2.43 0.62 12.64
C PHE A 118 -2.02 -0.83 12.38
N VAL A 119 -0.73 -1.15 12.53
CA VAL A 119 -0.18 -2.49 12.30
C VAL A 119 -0.73 -3.51 13.30
N ALA A 120 -0.86 -3.15 14.58
CA ALA A 120 -1.40 -4.04 15.61
C ALA A 120 -2.86 -4.41 15.32
N CYS A 121 -3.71 -3.42 15.00
CA CYS A 121 -5.10 -3.65 14.65
C CYS A 121 -5.26 -4.40 13.32
N ALA A 122 -4.42 -4.08 12.33
CA ALA A 122 -4.39 -4.80 11.05
C ALA A 122 -3.99 -6.27 11.25
N LEU A 123 -2.96 -6.55 12.05
CA LEU A 123 -2.53 -7.91 12.36
C LEU A 123 -3.63 -8.68 13.09
N TYR A 124 -4.26 -8.07 14.08
CA TYR A 124 -5.37 -8.67 14.81
C TYR A 124 -6.52 -9.08 13.87
N ALA A 125 -6.97 -8.17 13.01
CA ALA A 125 -8.04 -8.46 12.05
C ALA A 125 -7.61 -9.49 11.00
N PHE A 126 -6.36 -9.41 10.53
CA PHE A 126 -5.79 -10.35 9.58
C PHE A 126 -5.80 -11.77 10.12
N GLU A 127 -5.33 -11.99 11.35
CA GLU A 127 -5.28 -13.33 11.97
C GLU A 127 -6.69 -13.91 12.19
N ARG A 128 -7.69 -13.07 12.48
CA ARG A 128 -9.10 -13.48 12.55
C ARG A 128 -9.66 -13.89 11.19
N CYS A 129 -9.25 -13.19 10.15
CA CYS A 129 -9.67 -13.44 8.78
C CYS A 129 -8.80 -14.46 8.03
N LEU A 130 -7.64 -14.88 8.54
CA LEU A 130 -6.79 -15.90 7.94
C LEU A 130 -5.86 -16.50 9.00
N ASN A 131 -6.14 -17.74 9.42
CA ASN A 131 -5.23 -18.47 10.30
C ASN A 131 -4.24 -19.27 9.45
N GLU A 132 -2.99 -18.84 9.45
CA GLU A 132 -1.89 -19.50 8.74
C GLU A 132 -1.61 -20.92 9.27
N ARG A 133 -1.93 -21.20 10.54
CA ARG A 133 -1.55 -22.43 11.26
C ARG A 133 -2.50 -23.61 11.03
N ASP A 134 -3.72 -23.38 10.55
CA ASP A 134 -4.74 -24.44 10.44
C ASP A 134 -4.59 -25.30 9.17
N VAL A 135 -3.71 -24.91 8.25
CA VAL A 135 -3.64 -25.51 6.91
C VAL A 135 -2.67 -26.69 6.87
N HIS A 136 -3.19 -27.91 6.87
CA HIS A 136 -2.39 -29.14 6.84
C HIS A 136 -2.17 -29.72 5.43
N VAL A 137 -2.92 -29.25 4.42
CA VAL A 137 -2.85 -29.74 3.03
C VAL A 137 -2.31 -28.65 2.11
N PRO A 138 -1.36 -28.95 1.19
CA PRO A 138 -0.81 -27.96 0.29
C PRO A 138 -1.89 -27.30 -0.56
N ILE A 139 -2.01 -25.98 -0.41
CA ILE A 139 -2.97 -25.16 -1.14
C ILE A 139 -2.48 -24.97 -2.57
N ARG A 140 -3.37 -25.22 -3.52
CA ARG A 140 -3.17 -24.80 -4.92
C ARG A 140 -4.34 -23.91 -5.32
N ALA A 141 -4.05 -22.75 -5.89
CA ALA A 141 -5.05 -21.78 -6.30
C ALA A 141 -6.07 -22.38 -7.28
N ARG A 142 -7.36 -22.28 -6.98
CA ARG A 142 -8.45 -22.87 -7.79
C ARG A 142 -8.39 -22.42 -9.26
N MET A 143 -8.15 -21.13 -9.48
CA MET A 143 -8.07 -20.54 -10.83
C MET A 143 -6.94 -21.11 -11.69
N THR A 144 -5.89 -21.68 -11.08
CA THR A 144 -4.78 -22.30 -11.81
C THR A 144 -5.07 -23.74 -12.27
N ARG A 145 -6.10 -24.38 -11.70
CA ARG A 145 -6.47 -25.77 -12.01
C ARG A 145 -7.48 -25.88 -13.15
N GLN A 146 -8.38 -24.91 -13.25
CA GLN A 146 -9.46 -24.94 -14.23
C GLN A 146 -9.00 -24.23 -15.51
N PRO A 147 -8.94 -24.92 -16.67
CA PRO A 147 -8.45 -24.32 -17.91
C PRO A 147 -9.28 -23.11 -18.34
N ILE A 148 -10.59 -23.13 -18.09
CA ILE A 148 -11.51 -22.01 -18.34
C ILE A 148 -11.09 -20.77 -17.52
N SER A 149 -10.77 -20.96 -16.24
CA SER A 149 -10.34 -19.86 -15.36
C SER A 149 -8.97 -19.31 -15.77
N VAL A 150 -8.05 -20.17 -16.22
CA VAL A 150 -6.75 -19.73 -16.77
C VAL A 150 -6.95 -18.93 -18.05
N ALA A 151 -7.76 -19.43 -18.99
CA ALA A 151 -8.03 -18.77 -20.27
C ALA A 151 -8.73 -17.42 -20.06
N LEU A 152 -9.75 -17.37 -19.19
CA LEU A 152 -10.45 -16.14 -18.82
C LEU A 152 -9.49 -15.13 -18.17
N GLY A 153 -8.68 -15.57 -17.21
CA GLY A 153 -7.74 -14.70 -16.52
C GLY A 153 -6.67 -14.12 -17.45
N LEU A 154 -6.02 -14.95 -18.25
CA LEU A 154 -5.01 -14.49 -19.22
C LEU A 154 -5.63 -13.63 -20.32
N GLY A 155 -6.84 -13.95 -20.77
CA GLY A 155 -7.59 -13.14 -21.73
C GLY A 155 -7.91 -11.75 -21.20
N LEU A 156 -8.35 -11.64 -19.94
CA LEU A 156 -8.61 -10.35 -19.29
C LEU A 156 -7.32 -9.52 -19.11
N VAL A 157 -6.22 -10.15 -18.68
CA VAL A 157 -4.92 -9.47 -18.59
C VAL A 157 -4.48 -8.99 -19.97
N GLY A 158 -4.57 -9.83 -20.99
CA GLY A 158 -4.24 -9.47 -22.37
C GLY A 158 -5.07 -8.29 -22.86
N ALA A 159 -6.38 -8.28 -22.60
CA ALA A 159 -7.26 -7.17 -22.96
C ALA A 159 -6.85 -5.86 -22.27
N ILE A 160 -6.52 -5.89 -20.98
CA ILE A 160 -6.05 -4.73 -20.22
C ILE A 160 -4.72 -4.19 -20.79
N LEU A 161 -3.74 -5.06 -21.05
CA LEU A 161 -2.47 -4.65 -21.65
C LEU A 161 -2.66 -4.07 -23.06
N VAL A 162 -3.52 -4.69 -23.88
CA VAL A 162 -3.87 -4.16 -25.20
C VAL A 162 -4.49 -2.77 -25.08
N THR A 163 -5.36 -2.51 -24.10
CA THR A 163 -5.89 -1.15 -23.89
C THR A 163 -4.80 -0.14 -23.54
N GLY A 164 -3.79 -0.52 -22.75
CA GLY A 164 -2.67 0.35 -22.43
C GLY A 164 -1.76 0.60 -23.64
N VAL A 165 -1.55 -0.39 -24.50
CA VAL A 165 -0.82 -0.23 -25.77
C VAL A 165 -1.59 0.69 -26.71
N LEU A 166 -2.89 0.45 -26.90
CA LEU A 166 -3.74 1.29 -27.74
C LEU A 166 -3.76 2.73 -27.25
N ALA A 167 -3.87 2.96 -25.94
CA ALA A 167 -3.80 4.30 -25.35
C ALA A 167 -2.48 5.01 -25.68
N GLY A 168 -1.35 4.31 -25.62
CA GLY A 168 -0.06 4.88 -25.97
C GLY A 168 0.13 5.11 -27.47
N LEU A 169 -0.50 4.29 -28.32
CA LEU A 169 -0.48 4.50 -29.78
C LEU A 169 -1.38 5.65 -30.22
N THR A 170 -2.52 5.88 -29.55
CA THR A 170 -3.43 7.00 -29.87
C THR A 170 -2.99 8.32 -29.25
N GLY A 171 -2.36 8.27 -28.07
CA GLY A 171 -1.99 9.48 -27.32
C GLY A 171 -0.51 9.82 -27.27
N GLY A 172 0.34 8.88 -27.67
CA GLY A 172 1.76 8.96 -27.42
C GLY A 172 2.14 8.41 -26.05
N PHE A 173 3.41 8.04 -25.93
CA PHE A 173 4.02 7.61 -24.67
C PHE A 173 4.81 8.77 -24.07
N ALA A 174 4.54 9.13 -22.81
CA ALA A 174 5.17 10.26 -22.13
C ALA A 174 6.71 10.22 -22.20
N VAL A 175 7.28 9.01 -22.04
CA VAL A 175 8.74 8.83 -22.12
C VAL A 175 9.29 9.07 -23.52
N LEU A 176 8.57 8.65 -24.56
CA LEU A 176 9.01 8.80 -25.94
C LEU A 176 8.80 10.23 -26.47
N SER A 177 7.78 10.93 -25.98
CA SER A 177 7.46 12.29 -26.39
C SER A 177 8.15 13.37 -25.55
N GLY A 178 8.69 13.02 -24.38
CA GLY A 178 9.27 13.99 -23.44
C GLY A 178 8.23 14.94 -22.83
N ILE A 179 6.94 14.61 -22.93
CA ILE A 179 5.82 15.44 -22.45
C ILE A 179 5.50 15.07 -21.00
N ASN A 180 5.12 16.06 -20.20
CA ASN A 180 4.65 15.82 -18.84
C ASN A 180 3.39 14.93 -18.85
N ARG A 181 3.39 13.88 -18.03
CA ARG A 181 2.27 12.92 -17.90
C ARG A 181 0.92 13.58 -17.62
N TYR A 182 0.91 14.70 -16.89
CA TYR A 182 -0.32 15.42 -16.57
C TYR A 182 -0.94 16.08 -17.81
N ALA A 183 -0.10 16.55 -18.75
CA ALA A 183 -0.56 17.09 -20.01
C ALA A 183 -1.20 16.00 -20.90
N LEU A 184 -0.60 14.80 -20.92
CA LEU A 184 -1.16 13.62 -21.61
C LEU A 184 -2.49 13.15 -20.99
N ARG A 185 -2.63 13.25 -19.67
CA ARG A 185 -3.84 12.84 -18.94
C ARG A 185 -5.01 13.82 -19.12
N ASN A 186 -4.70 15.11 -19.26
CA ASN A 186 -5.69 16.16 -19.46
C ASN A 186 -6.19 16.25 -20.91
N ASP A 187 -5.49 15.61 -21.86
CA ASP A 187 -5.93 15.55 -23.25
C ASP A 187 -7.07 14.51 -23.37
N ALA A 188 -8.31 15.01 -23.46
CA ALA A 188 -9.54 14.25 -23.25
C ALA A 188 -9.69 13.00 -24.15
N SER A 189 -9.02 12.98 -25.31
CA SER A 189 -9.08 11.91 -26.30
C SER A 189 -8.43 10.58 -25.86
N ASN A 190 -7.46 10.60 -24.93
CA ASN A 190 -6.75 9.40 -24.45
C ASN A 190 -7.17 8.92 -23.06
N SER A 191 -8.00 9.71 -22.36
CA SER A 191 -8.29 9.48 -20.95
C SER A 191 -8.99 8.15 -20.67
N SER A 192 -9.88 7.66 -21.53
CA SER A 192 -10.73 6.50 -21.22
C SER A 192 -9.99 5.15 -21.25
N LEU A 193 -9.24 4.87 -22.32
CA LEU A 193 -8.43 3.65 -22.46
C LEU A 193 -7.29 3.63 -21.43
N PHE A 194 -6.63 4.76 -21.24
CA PHE A 194 -5.57 4.92 -20.27
C PHE A 194 -6.08 4.69 -18.83
N ASN A 195 -7.20 5.30 -18.47
CA ASN A 195 -7.82 5.07 -17.16
C ASN A 195 -8.28 3.62 -16.99
N LEU A 196 -8.75 2.94 -18.04
CA LEU A 196 -9.11 1.53 -17.95
C LEU A 196 -7.89 0.66 -17.64
N PHE A 197 -6.76 0.92 -18.30
CA PHE A 197 -5.50 0.26 -18.03
C PHE A 197 -5.07 0.48 -16.57
N LEU A 198 -4.89 1.74 -16.15
CA LEU A 198 -4.41 2.08 -14.80
C LEU A 198 -5.32 1.56 -13.69
N ASN A 199 -6.63 1.70 -13.84
CA ASN A 199 -7.56 1.30 -12.78
C ASN A 199 -7.58 -0.21 -12.53
N ASN A 200 -7.11 -1.04 -13.47
CA ASN A 200 -7.11 -2.50 -13.33
C ASN A 200 -5.74 -3.08 -12.96
N GLN A 201 -4.74 -2.25 -12.71
CA GLN A 201 -3.37 -2.69 -12.40
C GLN A 201 -3.26 -3.59 -11.18
N THR A 202 -3.92 -3.22 -10.08
CA THR A 202 -3.97 -4.07 -8.88
C THR A 202 -4.55 -5.45 -9.18
N PHE A 203 -5.57 -5.54 -10.03
CA PHE A 203 -6.15 -6.83 -10.42
C PHE A 203 -5.16 -7.67 -11.24
N VAL A 204 -4.52 -7.06 -12.25
CA VAL A 204 -3.51 -7.72 -13.09
C VAL A 204 -2.38 -8.27 -12.21
N ALA A 205 -1.84 -7.44 -11.31
CA ALA A 205 -0.79 -7.82 -10.38
C ALA A 205 -1.18 -9.03 -9.52
N VAL A 206 -2.34 -8.99 -8.84
CA VAL A 206 -2.78 -10.11 -7.98
C VAL A 206 -3.06 -11.38 -8.79
N LEU A 207 -3.69 -11.25 -9.97
CA LEU A 207 -4.01 -12.41 -10.80
C LEU A 207 -2.74 -13.08 -11.33
N LEU A 208 -1.80 -12.31 -11.88
CA LEU A 208 -0.52 -12.83 -12.36
C LEU A 208 0.33 -13.40 -11.23
N GLY A 209 0.33 -12.77 -10.05
CA GLY A 209 0.99 -13.29 -8.86
C GLY A 209 0.42 -14.65 -8.43
N THR A 210 -0.90 -14.81 -8.54
CA THR A 210 -1.59 -16.10 -8.30
C THR A 210 -1.20 -17.14 -9.35
N PHE A 211 -1.19 -16.78 -10.64
CA PHE A 211 -0.83 -17.70 -11.73
C PHE A 211 0.64 -18.11 -11.71
N CYS A 212 1.54 -17.28 -11.21
CA CYS A 212 2.93 -17.63 -10.98
C CYS A 212 3.12 -18.79 -9.97
N THR A 213 2.08 -19.12 -9.18
CA THR A 213 2.08 -20.27 -8.27
C THR A 213 1.62 -21.57 -8.94
N SER A 214 1.20 -21.53 -10.20
CA SER A 214 0.71 -22.68 -10.96
C SER A 214 1.78 -23.77 -11.12
N SER A 215 1.34 -25.04 -11.10
CA SER A 215 2.19 -26.18 -11.45
C SER A 215 2.49 -26.26 -12.94
N ASN A 216 1.68 -25.61 -13.80
CA ASN A 216 1.92 -25.57 -15.23
C ASN A 216 3.00 -24.53 -15.55
N ARG A 217 4.14 -25.01 -16.08
CA ARG A 217 5.29 -24.15 -16.44
C ARG A 217 4.92 -23.09 -17.47
N VAL A 218 4.04 -23.38 -18.43
CA VAL A 218 3.62 -22.44 -19.47
C VAL A 218 2.86 -21.27 -18.85
N VAL A 219 1.85 -21.56 -18.03
CA VAL A 219 1.06 -20.53 -17.33
C VAL A 219 1.95 -19.63 -16.48
N ARG A 220 2.89 -20.24 -15.74
CA ARG A 220 3.85 -19.50 -14.91
C ARG A 220 4.73 -18.56 -15.74
N TRP A 221 5.35 -19.06 -16.80
CA TRP A 221 6.24 -18.24 -17.65
C TRP A 221 5.48 -17.15 -18.39
N VAL A 222 4.31 -17.46 -18.94
CA VAL A 222 3.43 -16.46 -19.56
C VAL A 222 3.08 -15.37 -18.55
N SER A 223 2.77 -15.73 -17.30
CA SER A 223 2.46 -14.74 -16.27
C SER A 223 3.65 -13.84 -15.92
N VAL A 224 4.86 -14.40 -15.88
CA VAL A 224 6.10 -13.62 -15.69
C VAL A 224 6.35 -12.67 -16.87
N VAL A 225 6.12 -13.12 -18.11
CA VAL A 225 6.27 -12.25 -19.29
C VAL A 225 5.24 -11.13 -19.29
N LEU A 226 3.99 -11.44 -18.93
CA LEU A 226 2.91 -10.45 -18.88
C LEU A 226 3.15 -9.38 -17.80
N ILE A 227 3.65 -9.74 -16.61
CA ILE A 227 3.96 -8.72 -15.59
C ILE A 227 5.16 -7.85 -16.01
N VAL A 228 6.15 -8.41 -16.71
CA VAL A 228 7.24 -7.59 -17.26
C VAL A 228 6.71 -6.64 -18.34
N ALA A 229 5.84 -7.11 -19.23
CA ALA A 229 5.22 -6.27 -20.25
C ALA A 229 4.38 -5.14 -19.63
N ASP A 230 3.64 -5.44 -18.57
CA ASP A 230 2.86 -4.49 -17.79
C ASP A 230 3.73 -3.38 -17.18
N LEU A 231 4.82 -3.74 -16.49
CA LEU A 231 5.76 -2.79 -15.91
C LEU A 231 6.45 -1.91 -16.96
N VAL A 232 6.81 -2.50 -18.12
CA VAL A 232 7.36 -1.73 -19.25
C VAL A 232 6.33 -0.74 -19.78
N LEU A 233 5.07 -1.13 -19.87
CA LEU A 233 4.00 -0.28 -20.37
C LEU A 233 3.71 0.87 -19.40
N GLU A 234 3.69 0.62 -18.09
CA GLU A 234 3.61 1.68 -17.07
C GLU A 234 4.78 2.67 -17.19
N ALA A 235 6.01 2.16 -17.31
CA ALA A 235 7.18 2.99 -17.48
C ALA A 235 7.10 3.86 -18.75
N LEU A 236 6.65 3.31 -19.89
CA LEU A 236 6.47 4.05 -21.14
C LEU A 236 5.44 5.17 -21.02
N HIS A 237 4.36 4.92 -20.26
CA HIS A 237 3.35 5.93 -19.94
C HIS A 237 3.84 7.02 -18.98
N GLY A 238 5.07 6.90 -18.47
CA GLY A 238 5.66 7.86 -17.53
C GLY A 238 5.01 7.78 -16.14
N GLU A 239 4.50 6.60 -15.77
CA GLU A 239 3.96 6.39 -14.44
C GLU A 239 5.04 6.56 -13.36
N GLN A 240 4.60 7.05 -12.20
CA GLN A 240 5.50 7.30 -11.09
C GLN A 240 6.05 5.98 -10.55
N PHE A 241 7.29 6.03 -10.03
CA PHE A 241 7.90 4.90 -9.32
C PHE A 241 6.96 4.25 -8.30
N MET A 242 6.16 5.05 -7.60
CA MET A 242 5.20 4.55 -6.61
C MET A 242 4.12 3.64 -7.21
N ALA A 243 3.65 3.89 -8.43
CA ALA A 243 2.70 3.02 -9.13
C ALA A 243 3.35 1.69 -9.52
N VAL A 244 4.56 1.74 -10.09
CA VAL A 244 5.35 0.55 -10.45
C VAL A 244 5.67 -0.30 -9.21
N LEU A 245 6.05 0.35 -8.11
CA LEU A 245 6.30 -0.28 -6.82
C LEU A 245 5.02 -0.93 -6.27
N HIS A 246 3.88 -0.25 -6.37
CA HIS A 246 2.58 -0.81 -5.98
C HIS A 246 2.30 -2.11 -6.72
N VAL A 247 2.39 -2.12 -8.06
CA VAL A 247 2.16 -3.31 -8.89
C VAL A 247 3.09 -4.46 -8.49
N CYS A 248 4.38 -4.19 -8.34
CA CYS A 248 5.36 -5.19 -7.92
C CYS A 248 5.07 -5.79 -6.54
N LEU A 249 4.74 -4.96 -5.55
CA LEU A 249 4.45 -5.43 -4.20
C LEU A 249 3.12 -6.18 -4.14
N THR A 250 2.10 -5.71 -4.86
CA THR A 250 0.79 -6.37 -4.97
C THR A 250 0.90 -7.73 -5.64
N PHE A 251 1.73 -7.87 -6.68
CA PHE A 251 2.04 -9.14 -7.32
C PHE A 251 2.62 -10.16 -6.33
N LEU A 252 3.49 -9.71 -5.41
CA LEU A 252 4.11 -10.56 -4.41
C LEU A 252 3.13 -11.09 -3.37
N ILE A 253 2.01 -10.42 -3.12
CA ILE A 253 1.02 -10.80 -2.08
C ILE A 253 0.57 -12.26 -2.24
N PRO A 254 -0.13 -12.66 -3.34
CA PRO A 254 -0.58 -14.04 -3.50
C PRO A 254 0.59 -15.00 -3.73
N PHE A 255 1.66 -14.56 -4.38
CA PHE A 255 2.82 -15.41 -4.67
C PHE A 255 3.50 -15.89 -3.37
N ILE A 256 3.82 -14.95 -2.49
CA ILE A 256 4.46 -15.22 -1.19
C ILE A 256 3.48 -15.92 -0.26
N ALA A 257 2.23 -15.45 -0.17
CA ALA A 257 1.23 -16.06 0.71
C ALA A 257 1.06 -17.57 0.43
N ILE A 258 0.85 -17.94 -0.84
CA ILE A 258 0.66 -19.34 -1.22
C ILE A 258 1.94 -20.16 -1.01
N HIS A 259 3.13 -19.60 -1.29
CA HIS A 259 4.39 -20.34 -1.09
C HIS A 259 4.73 -20.52 0.39
N ALA A 260 4.53 -19.48 1.21
CA ALA A 260 4.80 -19.50 2.63
C ALA A 260 3.85 -20.45 3.37
N ILE A 261 2.55 -20.41 3.07
CA ILE A 261 1.56 -21.33 3.65
C ILE A 261 1.87 -22.79 3.26
N ASN A 262 2.43 -23.01 2.06
CA ASN A 262 2.91 -24.33 1.63
C ASN A 262 4.29 -24.72 2.19
N GLY A 263 4.83 -23.97 3.16
CA GLY A 263 6.10 -24.28 3.83
C GLY A 263 7.36 -24.03 2.99
N LYS A 264 7.27 -23.30 1.88
CA LYS A 264 8.44 -23.00 1.04
C LYS A 264 9.17 -21.76 1.58
N PRO A 265 10.52 -21.72 1.49
CA PRO A 265 11.28 -20.54 1.91
C PRO A 265 10.99 -19.36 0.97
N VAL A 266 10.41 -18.29 1.53
CA VAL A 266 9.97 -17.11 0.76
C VAL A 266 10.87 -15.89 0.90
N MET A 267 11.72 -15.83 1.93
CA MET A 267 12.56 -14.66 2.24
C MET A 267 13.49 -14.25 1.08
N ARG A 268 14.00 -15.23 0.33
CA ARG A 268 14.83 -14.95 -0.86
C ARG A 268 14.11 -14.14 -1.92
N TYR A 269 12.80 -14.36 -2.09
CA TYR A 269 12.02 -13.65 -3.12
C TYR A 269 11.73 -12.22 -2.68
N LEU A 270 11.54 -11.96 -1.39
CA LEU A 270 11.47 -10.61 -0.85
C LEU A 270 12.78 -9.86 -1.08
N GLY A 271 13.92 -10.47 -0.75
CA GLY A 271 15.23 -9.84 -0.96
C GLY A 271 15.49 -9.51 -2.44
N ILE A 272 15.24 -10.45 -3.35
CA ILE A 272 15.39 -10.22 -4.80
C ILE A 272 14.41 -9.13 -5.28
N GLY A 273 13.15 -9.18 -4.84
CA GLY A 273 12.14 -8.18 -5.17
C GLY A 273 12.53 -6.77 -4.73
N SER A 274 13.06 -6.62 -3.51
CA SER A 274 13.53 -5.33 -2.98
C SER A 274 14.70 -4.76 -3.81
N VAL A 275 15.65 -5.60 -4.22
CA VAL A 275 16.77 -5.15 -5.06
C VAL A 275 16.28 -4.69 -6.43
N ILE A 276 15.39 -5.46 -7.06
CA ILE A 276 14.80 -5.08 -8.36
C ILE A 276 14.03 -3.77 -8.24
N ALA A 277 13.19 -3.63 -7.22
CA ALA A 277 12.43 -2.40 -6.98
C ALA A 277 13.34 -1.19 -6.75
N LEU A 278 14.42 -1.35 -5.98
CA LEU A 278 15.40 -0.28 -5.75
C LEU A 278 16.08 0.15 -7.05
N VAL A 279 16.51 -0.80 -7.89
CA VAL A 279 17.16 -0.51 -9.17
C VAL A 279 16.19 0.19 -10.12
N ILE A 280 14.99 -0.36 -10.32
CA ILE A 280 13.98 0.23 -11.20
C ILE A 280 13.57 1.62 -10.71
N GLY A 281 13.40 1.80 -9.39
CA GLY A 281 13.05 3.08 -8.81
C GLY A 281 14.12 4.15 -8.99
N SER A 282 15.38 3.80 -8.71
CA SER A 282 16.50 4.70 -8.88
C SER A 282 16.64 5.16 -10.34
N VAL A 283 16.48 4.22 -11.28
CA VAL A 283 16.52 4.51 -12.72
C VAL A 283 15.34 5.39 -13.13
N SER A 284 14.13 5.09 -12.67
CA SER A 284 12.91 5.84 -13.03
C SER A 284 12.97 7.29 -12.54
N VAL A 285 13.41 7.50 -11.30
CA VAL A 285 13.63 8.84 -10.72
C VAL A 285 14.67 9.60 -11.53
N PHE A 286 15.81 8.97 -11.83
CA PHE A 286 16.88 9.60 -12.58
C PHE A 286 16.44 10.07 -13.98
N TYR A 287 15.73 9.22 -14.74
CA TYR A 287 15.27 9.58 -16.08
C TYR A 287 14.12 10.58 -16.09
N ALA A 288 13.17 10.47 -15.17
CA ALA A 288 12.03 11.39 -15.07
C ALA A 288 12.49 12.84 -14.82
N TYR A 289 13.47 13.04 -13.94
CA TYR A 289 13.94 14.39 -13.60
C TYR A 289 14.99 14.93 -14.56
N ARG A 290 15.87 14.08 -15.11
CA ARG A 290 16.81 14.51 -16.16
C ARG A 290 16.08 15.03 -17.40
N GLY A 291 14.94 14.44 -17.75
CA GLY A 291 14.11 14.89 -18.87
C GLY A 291 13.47 16.27 -18.68
N GLN A 292 13.39 16.77 -17.44
CA GLN A 292 12.72 18.04 -17.10
C GLN A 292 13.67 19.23 -16.96
N GLY A 293 14.99 19.03 -17.10
CA GLY A 293 15.99 20.10 -16.99
C GLY A 293 16.13 20.72 -15.59
N LEU A 294 15.57 20.06 -14.57
CA LEU A 294 15.63 20.49 -13.17
C LEU A 294 16.93 20.03 -12.50
N ASP A 295 17.41 20.79 -11.51
CA ASP A 295 18.49 20.31 -10.64
C ASP A 295 17.98 19.09 -9.86
N ILE A 296 18.54 17.94 -10.20
CA ILE A 296 18.15 16.63 -9.67
C ILE A 296 18.36 16.61 -8.16
N ALA A 297 19.41 17.25 -7.63
CA ALA A 297 19.71 17.21 -6.20
C ALA A 297 18.68 18.02 -5.39
N GLU A 298 18.42 19.26 -5.78
CA GLU A 298 17.46 20.14 -5.09
C GLU A 298 16.02 19.60 -5.21
N THR A 299 15.64 19.12 -6.39
CA THR A 299 14.31 18.57 -6.65
C THR A 299 14.07 17.26 -5.89
N VAL A 300 15.06 16.38 -5.81
CA VAL A 300 14.94 15.12 -5.05
C VAL A 300 14.82 15.42 -3.56
N VAL A 301 15.61 16.36 -3.03
CA VAL A 301 15.55 16.75 -1.62
C VAL A 301 14.20 17.40 -1.29
N SER A 302 13.69 18.32 -2.11
CA SER A 302 12.39 18.97 -1.84
C SER A 302 11.23 17.98 -1.88
N ARG A 303 11.15 17.12 -2.92
CA ARG A 303 10.09 16.11 -3.09
C ARG A 303 10.13 15.03 -2.02
N PHE A 304 11.31 14.78 -1.47
CA PHE A 304 11.48 13.83 -0.39
C PHE A 304 10.90 14.36 0.92
N LEU A 305 11.11 15.64 1.25
CA LEU A 305 10.53 16.26 2.44
C LEU A 305 8.99 16.27 2.40
N GLU A 306 8.39 16.45 1.22
CA GLU A 306 6.93 16.45 1.02
C GLU A 306 6.24 15.16 1.52
N GLN A 307 6.93 14.02 1.59
CA GLN A 307 6.36 12.75 2.05
C GLN A 307 5.96 12.76 3.54
N GLY A 308 6.61 13.59 4.36
CA GLY A 308 6.31 13.72 5.81
C GLY A 308 5.55 15.01 6.17
N GLN A 309 5.36 15.92 5.20
CA GLN A 309 4.92 17.29 5.45
C GLN A 309 3.50 17.37 6.02
N ALA A 310 2.54 16.67 5.41
CA ALA A 310 1.14 16.74 5.85
C ALA A 310 0.97 16.31 7.31
N TRP A 311 1.70 15.28 7.74
CA TRP A 311 1.74 14.86 9.14
C TRP A 311 2.37 15.93 10.04
N TYR A 312 3.57 16.39 9.68
CA TYR A 312 4.34 17.32 10.50
C TYR A 312 3.57 18.62 10.82
N VAL A 313 2.85 19.14 9.82
CA VAL A 313 2.07 20.36 9.97
C VAL A 313 0.85 20.15 10.87
N VAL A 314 0.09 19.06 10.65
CA VAL A 314 -1.08 18.74 11.49
C VAL A 314 -0.69 18.45 12.93
N ASP A 315 0.42 17.73 13.13
CA ASP A 315 0.95 17.39 14.45
C ASP A 315 1.31 18.65 15.27
N GLY A 316 1.78 19.71 14.60
CA GLY A 316 2.08 21.00 15.23
C GLY A 316 0.86 21.70 15.87
N ASP A 317 -0.33 21.49 15.31
CA ASP A 317 -1.58 22.12 15.77
C ASP A 317 -2.51 21.17 16.53
N ALA A 318 -2.22 19.87 16.51
CA ALA A 318 -3.07 18.86 17.10
C ALA A 318 -2.89 18.76 18.62
N HIS A 319 -4.00 18.53 19.31
CA HIS A 319 -4.02 18.27 20.74
C HIS A 319 -4.54 16.86 21.04
N LEU A 320 -4.42 16.45 22.31
CA LEU A 320 -4.77 15.09 22.71
C LEU A 320 -6.25 14.76 22.45
N PHE A 321 -7.15 15.67 22.82
CA PHE A 321 -8.60 15.48 22.72
C PHE A 321 -9.33 16.55 21.90
N SER A 322 -8.59 17.52 21.35
CA SER A 322 -9.12 18.54 20.44
C SER A 322 -8.40 18.49 19.10
N ALA A 323 -9.18 18.59 18.03
CA ALA A 323 -8.66 18.71 16.69
C ALA A 323 -8.01 20.09 16.46
N PRO A 324 -7.15 20.23 15.44
CA PRO A 324 -6.69 21.53 14.97
C PRO A 324 -7.84 22.50 14.69
N THR A 325 -7.60 23.79 14.88
CA THR A 325 -8.61 24.86 14.78
C THR A 325 -9.27 24.94 13.40
N LEU A 326 -8.48 24.74 12.34
CA LEU A 326 -8.95 24.76 10.95
C LEU A 326 -9.64 23.44 10.52
N GLY A 327 -9.51 22.39 11.33
CA GLY A 327 -10.08 21.07 11.08
C GLY A 327 -11.33 20.77 11.90
N GLY A 328 -11.32 19.64 12.58
CA GLY A 328 -12.39 19.24 13.50
C GLY A 328 -13.65 18.72 12.80
N MET A 329 -14.78 18.84 13.51
CA MET A 329 -16.07 18.29 13.09
C MET A 329 -16.61 18.94 11.80
N ALA A 330 -16.24 20.19 11.51
CA ALA A 330 -16.64 20.84 10.26
C ALA A 330 -15.94 20.18 9.04
N ALA A 331 -14.64 19.91 9.15
CA ALA A 331 -13.88 19.16 8.14
C ALA A 331 -14.39 17.73 7.99
N PHE A 332 -14.66 17.04 9.10
CA PHE A 332 -15.27 15.71 9.05
C PHE A 332 -16.67 15.72 8.44
N GLY A 333 -17.47 16.77 8.68
CA GLY A 333 -18.78 16.97 8.07
C GLY A 333 -18.71 17.10 6.55
N ARG A 334 -17.69 17.78 6.00
CA ARG A 334 -17.44 17.83 4.55
C ARG A 334 -17.12 16.45 3.99
N PHE A 335 -16.30 15.66 4.70
CA PHE A 335 -16.04 14.27 4.34
C PHE A 335 -17.33 13.44 4.31
N LEU A 336 -18.16 13.49 5.35
CA LEU A 336 -19.44 12.78 5.36
C LEU A 336 -20.36 13.20 4.21
N GLY A 337 -20.43 14.51 3.91
CA GLY A 337 -21.18 15.02 2.76
C GLY A 337 -20.66 14.53 1.41
N SER A 338 -19.36 14.27 1.30
CA SER A 338 -18.74 13.77 0.07
C SER A 338 -19.06 12.29 -0.23
N LEU A 339 -19.39 11.49 0.79
CA LEU A 339 -19.60 10.03 0.65
C LEU A 339 -20.76 9.66 -0.29
N GLY A 340 -21.73 10.56 -0.45
CA GLY A 340 -22.86 10.39 -1.37
C GLY A 340 -22.51 10.59 -2.85
N SER A 341 -21.34 11.16 -3.16
CA SER A 341 -20.89 11.33 -4.54
C SER A 341 -20.55 9.99 -5.19
N PHE A 342 -20.96 9.78 -6.45
CA PHE A 342 -20.59 8.60 -7.25
C PHE A 342 -19.18 8.70 -7.86
N THR A 343 -18.66 9.92 -7.97
CA THR A 343 -17.31 10.22 -8.47
C THR A 343 -16.44 10.76 -7.36
N GLU A 344 -15.12 10.59 -7.50
CA GLU A 344 -14.17 11.12 -6.52
C GLU A 344 -14.37 12.63 -6.34
N PRO A 345 -14.44 13.14 -5.11
CA PRO A 345 -14.50 14.58 -4.85
C PRO A 345 -13.20 15.26 -5.29
N THR A 346 -13.30 16.16 -6.25
CA THR A 346 -12.20 17.00 -6.75
C THR A 346 -12.43 18.46 -6.35
N PHE A 347 -11.43 19.33 -6.56
CA PHE A 347 -11.59 20.77 -6.33
C PHE A 347 -12.68 21.42 -7.20
N PHE A 348 -13.05 20.77 -8.30
CA PHE A 348 -14.04 21.26 -9.27
C PHE A 348 -15.38 20.51 -9.21
N SER A 349 -15.48 19.47 -8.37
CA SER A 349 -16.68 18.67 -8.27
C SER A 349 -17.79 19.40 -7.49
N GLY A 350 -19.05 19.00 -7.72
CA GLY A 350 -20.18 19.51 -6.93
C GLY A 350 -20.23 18.97 -5.49
N ALA A 351 -19.37 18.01 -5.14
CA ALA A 351 -19.28 17.46 -3.79
C ALA A 351 -18.34 18.32 -2.91
N PRO A 352 -18.54 18.34 -1.58
CA PRO A 352 -17.64 19.06 -0.69
C PRO A 352 -16.20 18.55 -0.78
N VAL A 353 -15.24 19.47 -0.80
CA VAL A 353 -13.81 19.16 -0.69
C VAL A 353 -13.55 18.49 0.65
N SER A 354 -12.82 17.36 0.66
CA SER A 354 -12.57 16.58 1.87
C SER A 354 -11.20 15.91 1.87
N GLY A 355 -10.85 15.29 3.01
CA GLY A 355 -9.60 14.56 3.18
C GLY A 355 -8.37 15.46 3.00
N LEU A 356 -7.41 15.00 2.21
CA LEU A 356 -6.15 15.71 2.01
C LEU A 356 -6.31 17.01 1.22
N ARG A 357 -7.32 17.11 0.35
CA ARG A 357 -7.65 18.35 -0.37
C ARG A 357 -8.09 19.45 0.60
N ASP A 358 -8.85 19.08 1.63
CA ASP A 358 -9.31 20.00 2.67
C ASP A 358 -8.17 20.45 3.59
N LEU A 359 -7.27 19.53 3.95
CA LEU A 359 -6.03 19.85 4.68
C LEU A 359 -5.15 20.83 3.88
N MET A 360 -5.04 20.62 2.57
CA MET A 360 -4.25 21.47 1.68
C MET A 360 -4.79 22.91 1.63
N LEU A 361 -6.12 23.09 1.64
CA LEU A 361 -6.74 24.42 1.74
C LEU A 361 -6.41 25.13 3.05
N SER A 362 -6.21 24.39 4.14
CA SER A 362 -5.93 24.94 5.46
C SER A 362 -4.46 25.32 5.67
N TYR A 363 -3.54 24.57 5.08
CA TYR A 363 -2.10 24.67 5.38
C TYR A 363 -1.22 25.07 4.19
N GLY A 364 -1.71 24.98 2.96
CA GLY A 364 -0.94 25.30 1.76
C GLY A 364 -0.77 26.80 1.52
N THR A 365 0.37 27.18 0.96
CA THR A 365 0.60 28.56 0.52
C THR A 365 -0.31 28.92 -0.67
N PRO A 366 -0.82 30.16 -0.78
CA PRO A 366 -1.77 30.54 -1.83
C PRO A 366 -1.24 30.34 -3.26
N GLU A 367 0.06 30.48 -3.47
CA GLU A 367 0.70 30.38 -4.78
C GLU A 367 0.77 28.93 -5.26
N ILE A 368 1.15 28.01 -4.37
CA ILE A 368 1.22 26.57 -4.67
C ILE A 368 -0.17 25.98 -4.74
N LEU A 369 -1.07 26.42 -3.86
CA LEU A 369 -2.47 26.00 -3.87
C LEU A 369 -3.15 26.31 -5.20
N LYS A 370 -2.88 27.47 -5.83
CA LYS A 370 -3.41 27.79 -7.16
C LYS A 370 -2.98 26.79 -8.23
N ALA A 371 -1.69 26.40 -8.22
CA ALA A 371 -1.18 25.41 -9.17
C ALA A 371 -1.78 24.02 -8.92
N TYR A 372 -1.86 23.60 -7.65
CA TYR A 372 -2.36 22.28 -7.28
C TYR A 372 -3.87 22.15 -7.53
N VAL A 373 -4.63 23.22 -7.26
CA VAL A 373 -6.05 23.28 -7.63
C VAL A 373 -6.22 23.22 -9.14
N PHE A 374 -5.42 23.96 -9.92
CA PHE A 374 -5.49 23.94 -11.38
C PHE A 374 -5.24 22.54 -11.97
N ASP A 375 -4.25 21.82 -11.46
CA ASP A 375 -3.89 20.47 -11.92
C ASP A 375 -4.68 19.34 -11.21
N ASP A 376 -5.58 19.68 -10.28
CA ASP A 376 -6.31 18.76 -9.37
C ASP A 376 -5.39 17.76 -8.64
N VAL A 377 -4.24 18.26 -8.16
CA VAL A 377 -3.23 17.50 -7.43
C VAL A 377 -3.34 17.78 -5.92
N THR A 378 -3.02 16.80 -5.10
CA THR A 378 -3.01 16.90 -3.64
C THR A 378 -1.60 16.82 -3.10
N PHE A 379 -1.42 17.18 -1.81
CA PHE A 379 -0.26 16.73 -1.04
C PHE A 379 -0.14 15.19 -1.08
N THR A 380 0.97 14.68 -0.57
CA THR A 380 1.21 13.24 -0.42
C THR A 380 1.04 12.80 1.04
N MET A 381 0.64 11.54 1.23
CA MET A 381 0.65 10.86 2.54
C MET A 381 -0.26 11.48 3.63
N GLY A 382 -1.55 11.62 3.33
CA GLY A 382 -2.54 12.13 4.28
C GLY A 382 -3.09 11.11 5.29
N ASN A 383 -2.68 9.84 5.23
CA ASN A 383 -3.35 8.74 5.93
C ASN A 383 -3.37 8.84 7.47
N VAL A 384 -2.35 9.42 8.10
CA VAL A 384 -2.38 9.67 9.55
C VAL A 384 -2.73 11.12 9.86
N ALA A 385 -2.36 12.05 8.97
CA ALA A 385 -2.63 13.47 9.12
C ALA A 385 -4.13 13.79 9.09
N VAL A 386 -4.87 13.25 8.13
CA VAL A 386 -6.31 13.54 7.93
C VAL A 386 -7.15 13.13 9.15
N PRO A 387 -7.01 11.92 9.73
CA PRO A 387 -7.78 11.56 10.92
C PRO A 387 -7.46 12.42 12.15
N VAL A 388 -6.19 12.81 12.34
CA VAL A 388 -5.79 13.71 13.44
C VAL A 388 -6.30 15.13 13.19
N TYR A 389 -6.31 15.59 11.94
CA TYR A 389 -6.92 16.86 11.55
C TYR A 389 -8.44 16.90 11.84
N TRP A 390 -9.13 15.76 11.74
CA TRP A 390 -10.55 15.68 12.09
C TRP A 390 -10.83 15.59 13.60
N PHE A 391 -10.00 14.87 14.36
CA PHE A 391 -10.39 14.45 15.71
C PHE A 391 -9.34 14.70 16.81
N GLY A 392 -8.17 15.24 16.49
CA GLY A 392 -7.02 15.27 17.40
C GLY A 392 -6.40 13.89 17.59
N TYR A 393 -5.44 13.76 18.51
CA TYR A 393 -4.66 12.52 18.62
C TYR A 393 -5.49 11.31 19.04
N ALA A 394 -6.34 11.43 20.07
CA ALA A 394 -7.10 10.30 20.60
C ALA A 394 -8.13 9.77 19.58
N GLY A 395 -8.91 10.66 18.97
CA GLY A 395 -9.89 10.26 17.96
C GLY A 395 -9.23 9.83 16.64
N GLY A 396 -8.13 10.48 16.25
CA GLY A 396 -7.32 10.06 15.12
C GLY A 396 -6.77 8.65 15.31
N ALA A 397 -6.28 8.31 16.50
CA ALA A 397 -5.76 6.98 16.82
C ALA A 397 -6.85 5.91 16.72
N LEU A 398 -8.07 6.21 17.19
CA LEU A 398 -9.23 5.32 17.06
C LEU A 398 -9.60 5.09 15.58
N PHE A 399 -9.58 6.15 14.77
CA PHE A 399 -9.88 6.05 13.34
C PHE A 399 -8.79 5.26 12.58
N VAL A 400 -7.52 5.48 12.93
CA VAL A 400 -6.39 4.72 12.40
C VAL A 400 -6.45 3.25 12.82
N ALA A 401 -6.86 2.96 14.05
CA ALA A 401 -7.11 1.58 14.51
C ALA A 401 -8.22 0.89 13.69
N LEU A 402 -9.35 1.59 13.47
CA LEU A 402 -10.46 1.09 12.66
C LEU A 402 -10.02 0.79 11.22
N THR A 403 -9.37 1.75 10.57
CA THR A 403 -8.92 1.60 9.18
C THR A 403 -7.81 0.55 9.04
N GLY A 404 -6.95 0.41 10.05
CA GLY A 404 -6.01 -0.71 10.18
C GLY A 404 -6.71 -2.06 10.22
N ALA A 405 -7.72 -2.22 11.08
CA ALA A 405 -8.49 -3.45 11.15
C ALA A 405 -9.19 -3.79 9.81
N ILE A 406 -9.79 -2.79 9.15
CA ILE A 406 -10.43 -2.96 7.83
C ILE A 406 -9.40 -3.41 6.79
N TYR A 407 -8.24 -2.75 6.72
CA TYR A 407 -7.20 -3.07 5.75
C TYR A 407 -6.58 -4.46 5.99
N GLY A 408 -6.36 -4.83 7.26
CA GLY A 408 -5.90 -6.17 7.64
C GLY A 408 -6.90 -7.26 7.25
N ALA A 409 -8.19 -7.05 7.51
CA ALA A 409 -9.25 -7.97 7.08
C ALA A 409 -9.33 -8.07 5.55
N ALA A 410 -9.26 -6.94 4.83
CA ALA A 410 -9.26 -6.91 3.38
C ALA A 410 -8.06 -7.69 2.80
N SER A 411 -6.86 -7.48 3.34
CA SER A 411 -5.66 -8.21 2.95
C SER A 411 -5.80 -9.73 3.10
N ALA A 412 -6.34 -10.18 4.24
CA ALA A 412 -6.61 -11.60 4.49
C ALA A 412 -7.66 -12.18 3.53
N ILE A 413 -8.73 -11.44 3.25
CA ILE A 413 -9.79 -11.86 2.32
C ILE A 413 -9.27 -11.94 0.89
N LEU A 414 -8.44 -10.97 0.44
CA LEU A 414 -7.81 -10.99 -0.87
C LEU A 414 -6.98 -12.27 -1.06
N ILE A 415 -6.16 -12.62 -0.07
CA ILE A 415 -5.37 -13.86 -0.09
C ILE A 415 -6.28 -15.09 -0.14
N ARG A 416 -7.37 -15.13 0.65
CA ARG A 416 -8.35 -16.23 0.60
C ARG A 416 -8.99 -16.37 -0.78
N ILE A 417 -9.35 -15.27 -1.43
CA ILE A 417 -9.93 -15.27 -2.77
C ILE A 417 -8.90 -15.71 -3.81
N ALA A 418 -7.65 -15.25 -3.73
CA ALA A 418 -6.57 -15.73 -4.60
C ALA A 418 -6.35 -17.25 -4.48
N MET A 419 -6.49 -17.80 -3.27
CA MET A 419 -6.37 -19.24 -3.01
C MET A 419 -7.58 -20.04 -3.48
N ARG A 420 -8.81 -19.56 -3.24
CA ARG A 420 -10.03 -20.39 -3.35
C ARG A 420 -11.10 -19.85 -4.29
N GLY A 421 -11.11 -18.55 -4.58
CA GLY A 421 -12.12 -17.88 -5.41
C GLY A 421 -11.94 -18.11 -6.91
N GLY A 422 -12.88 -17.57 -7.68
CA GLY A 422 -12.79 -17.44 -9.14
C GLY A 422 -12.21 -16.11 -9.62
N VAL A 423 -11.89 -16.01 -10.91
CA VAL A 423 -11.27 -14.80 -11.52
C VAL A 423 -12.13 -13.55 -11.32
N VAL A 424 -13.45 -13.67 -11.46
CA VAL A 424 -14.39 -12.55 -11.28
C VAL A 424 -14.41 -12.05 -9.84
N MET A 425 -14.43 -12.97 -8.87
CA MET A 425 -14.38 -12.60 -7.44
C MET A 425 -13.05 -11.92 -7.10
N LEU A 426 -11.94 -12.40 -7.69
CA LEU A 426 -10.64 -11.75 -7.55
C LEU A 426 -10.65 -10.33 -8.13
N TRP A 427 -11.26 -10.13 -9.30
CA TRP A 427 -11.39 -8.81 -9.92
C TRP A 427 -12.20 -7.84 -9.04
N LEU A 428 -13.38 -8.25 -8.58
CA LEU A 428 -14.22 -7.43 -7.69
C LEU A 428 -13.48 -7.06 -6.40
N PHE A 429 -12.83 -8.03 -5.77
CA PHE A 429 -12.16 -7.79 -4.51
C PHE A 429 -10.83 -7.04 -4.66
N ALA A 430 -10.10 -7.23 -5.76
CA ALA A 430 -8.92 -6.45 -6.08
C ALA A 430 -9.26 -4.95 -6.25
N LYS A 431 -10.46 -4.60 -6.76
CA LYS A 431 -10.93 -3.21 -6.80
C LYS A 431 -11.16 -2.63 -5.42
N ILE A 432 -11.85 -3.37 -4.55
CA ILE A 432 -12.08 -2.95 -3.15
C ILE A 432 -10.74 -2.78 -2.42
N PHE A 433 -9.82 -3.72 -2.60
CA PHE A 433 -8.48 -3.66 -2.03
C PHE A 433 -7.67 -2.47 -2.57
N ALA A 434 -7.74 -2.18 -3.87
CA ALA A 434 -7.09 -1.01 -4.47
C ALA A 434 -7.60 0.31 -3.85
N TYR A 435 -8.91 0.44 -3.66
CA TYR A 435 -9.49 1.64 -3.05
C TYR A 435 -9.13 1.77 -1.56
N ALA A 436 -9.08 0.65 -0.84
CA ALA A 436 -8.59 0.64 0.54
C ALA A 436 -7.12 1.04 0.61
N THR A 437 -6.29 0.53 -0.31
CA THR A 437 -4.87 0.88 -0.41
C THR A 437 -4.68 2.36 -0.70
N TYR A 438 -5.45 2.92 -1.63
CA TYR A 438 -5.41 4.34 -1.95
C TYR A 438 -5.81 5.21 -0.76
N ALA A 439 -6.87 4.86 -0.03
CA ALA A 439 -7.28 5.57 1.18
C ALA A 439 -6.19 5.54 2.27
N ILE A 440 -5.59 4.37 2.51
CA ILE A 440 -4.52 4.17 3.49
C ILE A 440 -3.20 4.83 3.07
N GLN A 441 -3.00 5.08 1.78
CA GLN A 441 -1.82 5.79 1.28
C GLN A 441 -2.02 7.30 1.33
N GLN A 442 -3.07 7.80 0.70
CA GLN A 442 -3.26 9.23 0.46
C GLN A 442 -4.11 9.93 1.54
N GLY A 443 -4.79 9.18 2.43
CA GLY A 443 -5.75 9.77 3.35
C GLY A 443 -7.05 10.23 2.67
N ASP A 444 -7.28 9.79 1.43
CA ASP A 444 -8.57 9.96 0.75
C ASP A 444 -9.54 8.86 1.15
N TYR A 445 -10.16 9.03 2.31
CA TYR A 445 -11.08 8.03 2.86
C TYR A 445 -12.40 7.92 2.11
N TRP A 446 -12.68 8.81 1.14
CA TRP A 446 -13.85 8.66 0.28
C TRP A 446 -13.73 7.38 -0.56
N THR A 447 -12.52 7.03 -1.01
CA THR A 447 -12.35 5.78 -1.75
C THR A 447 -12.63 4.56 -0.89
N LEU A 448 -12.45 4.61 0.44
CA LEU A 448 -12.75 3.49 1.32
C LEU A 448 -14.24 3.41 1.71
N PHE A 449 -14.86 4.54 2.03
CA PHE A 449 -16.22 4.58 2.61
C PHE A 449 -17.30 5.09 1.65
N GLY A 450 -16.94 5.55 0.47
CA GLY A 450 -17.85 6.13 -0.50
C GLY A 450 -18.79 5.11 -1.14
N VAL A 451 -19.87 5.62 -1.75
CA VAL A 451 -20.92 4.80 -2.39
C VAL A 451 -20.37 3.82 -3.42
N ARG A 452 -19.30 4.20 -4.14
CA ARG A 452 -18.65 3.36 -5.14
C ARG A 452 -18.10 2.07 -4.53
N THR A 453 -17.44 2.16 -3.40
CA THR A 453 -16.82 0.99 -2.73
C THR A 453 -17.89 0.10 -2.10
N LEU A 454 -18.93 0.70 -1.53
CA LEU A 454 -20.09 -0.04 -1.04
C LEU A 454 -20.80 -0.80 -2.17
N PHE A 455 -20.90 -0.22 -3.36
CA PHE A 455 -21.47 -0.88 -4.53
C PHE A 455 -20.64 -2.10 -4.97
N TYR A 456 -19.31 -1.97 -5.06
CA TYR A 456 -18.44 -3.12 -5.35
C TYR A 456 -18.53 -4.21 -4.26
N LEU A 457 -18.61 -3.81 -2.99
CA LEU A 457 -18.77 -4.75 -1.88
C LEU A 457 -20.11 -5.51 -1.99
N ALA A 458 -21.20 -4.83 -2.31
CA ALA A 458 -22.51 -5.45 -2.52
C ALA A 458 -22.48 -6.46 -3.67
N ILE A 459 -21.88 -6.10 -4.81
CA ILE A 459 -21.72 -7.03 -5.94
C ILE A 459 -20.86 -8.22 -5.55
N ALA A 460 -19.75 -8.01 -4.85
CA ALA A 460 -18.87 -9.08 -4.38
C ALA A 460 -19.59 -10.05 -3.44
N LEU A 461 -20.42 -9.56 -2.52
CA LEU A 461 -21.22 -10.38 -1.62
C LEU A 461 -22.27 -11.21 -2.37
N VAL A 462 -22.99 -10.59 -3.32
CA VAL A 462 -23.98 -11.29 -4.15
C VAL A 462 -23.29 -12.36 -5.01
N TRP A 463 -22.17 -12.02 -5.65
CA TRP A 463 -21.40 -12.96 -6.47
C TRP A 463 -20.89 -14.15 -5.65
N TRP A 464 -20.37 -13.88 -4.46
CA TRP A 464 -19.91 -14.91 -3.54
C TRP A 464 -21.03 -15.89 -3.18
N TYR A 465 -22.18 -15.39 -2.76
CA TYR A 465 -23.30 -16.23 -2.32
C TYR A 465 -23.96 -17.00 -3.48
N CYS A 466 -24.12 -16.35 -4.64
CA CYS A 466 -24.82 -16.93 -5.77
C CYS A 466 -23.97 -17.93 -6.57
N ILE A 467 -22.66 -17.70 -6.69
CA ILE A 467 -21.80 -18.44 -7.64
C ILE A 467 -20.67 -19.16 -6.90
N ASP A 468 -19.79 -18.44 -6.21
CA ASP A 468 -18.56 -19.04 -5.69
C ASP A 468 -18.83 -20.01 -4.53
N ALA A 469 -19.78 -19.72 -3.63
CA ALA A 469 -20.17 -20.63 -2.55
C ALA A 469 -20.70 -21.98 -3.06
N ARG A 470 -21.49 -21.96 -4.15
CA ARG A 470 -22.02 -23.19 -4.78
C ARG A 470 -20.90 -24.05 -5.35
N HIS A 471 -19.92 -23.43 -5.97
CA HIS A 471 -18.78 -24.15 -6.53
C HIS A 471 -17.83 -24.70 -5.47
N VAL A 472 -17.54 -23.95 -4.40
CA VAL A 472 -16.70 -24.43 -3.29
C VAL A 472 -17.35 -25.66 -2.65
N ASN A 473 -18.66 -25.65 -2.45
CA ASN A 473 -19.40 -26.81 -1.92
C ASN A 473 -19.39 -28.01 -2.88
N ALA A 474 -19.49 -27.78 -4.19
CA ALA A 474 -19.41 -28.84 -5.19
C ALA A 474 -18.00 -29.48 -5.25
N ASP A 475 -16.95 -28.67 -5.17
CA ASP A 475 -15.56 -29.13 -5.14
C ASP A 475 -15.24 -29.90 -3.84
N ALA A 476 -15.79 -29.47 -2.70
CA ALA A 476 -15.67 -30.17 -1.41
C ALA A 476 -16.38 -31.53 -1.41
N LYS A 477 -17.58 -31.62 -2.02
CA LYS A 477 -18.29 -32.90 -2.21
C LYS A 477 -17.52 -33.85 -3.13
N ARG A 478 -16.90 -33.35 -4.21
CA ARG A 478 -16.08 -34.17 -5.12
C ARG A 478 -14.79 -34.68 -4.49
N MET A 479 -14.22 -33.95 -3.53
CA MET A 479 -13.00 -34.35 -2.82
C MET A 479 -13.27 -35.18 -1.55
N GLY A 480 -14.52 -35.55 -1.27
CA GLY A 480 -14.89 -36.38 -0.12
C GLY A 480 -14.71 -35.70 1.24
N THR A 481 -14.57 -34.37 1.27
CA THR A 481 -14.36 -33.56 2.48
C THR A 481 -15.62 -32.79 2.91
N GLY A 482 -16.78 -33.10 2.33
CA GLY A 482 -18.06 -32.54 2.76
C GLY A 482 -18.51 -33.23 4.05
N ALA A 483 -18.45 -32.52 5.18
CA ALA A 483 -18.86 -33.02 6.48
C ALA A 483 -20.34 -33.44 6.49
N SER A 484 -20.58 -34.60 7.10
CA SER A 484 -21.72 -34.85 7.99
C SER A 484 -21.71 -33.87 9.16
#